data_AF-A0A8H7BPS3-F1
#
_entry.id   AF-A0A8H7BPS3-F1
#
_cell.length_a   1.000
_cell.length_b   1.000
_cell.length_c   1.000
_cell.angle_alpha   90.00
_cell.angle_beta   90.00
_cell.angle_gamma   90.00
#
_symmetry.space_group_name_H-M   'P 1'
#
loop_
_entity.id
_entity.type
_entity.pdbx_description
1 polymer ?
#
loop_
_entity_poly.entity_id
_entity_poly.type
_entity_poly.pdbx_seq_one_letter_code
_entity_poly.pdbx_strand_id
1 'polypeptide(L)'
;MLSQPKTYQILKALESLTTDAIRLVVVHHSDIQPTTPPGLPAISDALDRLASVIITIEALKERTYYETQALLTGFIPQEAFSYLTTTSNQVDRGGIAKIEWRRKSGKVQYESNGFYLESGSLMVVPAERLTGLEAKKVDDAEETSEEQPDVISNLSFNLSLTDEQRKAKESIVLPYMKAQRTVEVEKEISNSGNIYYEPDAADDFDDEDPDDDLDL
;
A
#
# COMPACT_ATOMS: atom_id res chain seq x y z
N MET A 1 33.68 13.69 -5.40
CA MET A 1 33.37 12.26 -5.13
C MET A 1 34.00 11.87 -3.79
N LEU A 2 33.20 11.37 -2.84
CA LEU A 2 33.74 10.83 -1.59
C LEU A 2 34.42 9.48 -1.87
N SER A 3 35.56 9.22 -1.22
CA SER A 3 36.23 7.93 -1.30
C SER A 3 35.56 6.92 -0.35
N GLN A 4 35.67 5.63 -0.67
CA GLN A 4 35.12 4.51 0.12
C GLN A 4 35.35 4.59 1.64
N PRO A 5 36.58 4.86 2.16
CA PRO A 5 36.78 4.98 3.59
C PRO A 5 36.00 6.15 4.21
N LYS A 6 35.77 7.22 3.45
CA LYS A 6 35.00 8.37 3.92
C LYS A 6 33.51 8.03 4.05
N THR A 7 32.95 7.28 3.11
CA THR A 7 31.53 6.86 3.18
C THR A 7 31.25 6.00 4.40
N TYR A 8 32.06 4.97 4.65
CA TYR A 8 31.90 4.12 5.83
C TYR A 8 32.10 4.89 7.14
N GLN A 9 33.12 5.77 7.20
CA GLN A 9 33.34 6.62 8.37
C GLN A 9 32.16 7.56 8.65
N ILE A 10 31.51 8.09 7.61
CA ILE A 10 30.31 8.93 7.76
C ILE A 10 29.16 8.12 8.37
N LEU A 11 28.86 6.94 7.82
CA LEU A 11 27.77 6.11 8.35
C LEU A 11 28.01 5.71 9.81
N LYS A 12 29.24 5.31 10.14
CA LYS A 12 29.63 4.99 11.52
C LYS A 12 29.54 6.20 12.45
N ALA A 13 29.91 7.38 11.96
CA ALA A 13 29.77 8.61 12.72
C ALA A 13 28.30 8.96 12.96
N LEU A 14 27.44 8.83 11.95
CA LEU A 14 26.00 9.05 12.08
C LEU A 14 25.39 8.10 13.12
N GLU A 15 25.69 6.81 13.04
CA GLU A 15 25.26 5.82 14.03
C GLU A 15 25.74 6.16 15.45
N SER A 16 26.98 6.65 15.60
CA SER A 16 27.48 7.06 16.92
C SER A 16 26.81 8.31 17.48
N LEU A 17 26.23 9.15 16.62
CA LEU A 17 25.55 10.40 16.98
C LEU A 17 24.06 10.19 17.27
N THR A 18 23.46 9.11 16.77
CA THR A 18 22.06 8.78 17.06
C THR A 18 21.92 8.38 18.52
N THR A 19 21.35 9.27 19.32
CA THR A 19 21.02 9.07 20.75
C THR A 19 19.61 9.59 21.00
N ASP A 20 18.98 9.21 22.12
CA ASP A 20 17.60 9.64 22.43
C ASP A 20 17.44 11.18 22.53
N ALA A 21 18.53 11.91 22.78
CA ALA A 21 18.54 13.36 22.87
C ALA A 21 18.85 14.08 21.54
N ILE A 22 19.38 13.36 20.54
CA ILE A 22 19.86 13.96 19.29
C ILE A 22 19.05 13.42 18.12
N ARG A 23 18.36 14.33 17.42
CA ARG A 23 17.70 14.04 16.14
C ARG A 23 18.60 14.51 15.01
N LEU A 24 18.92 13.62 14.09
CA LEU A 24 19.74 13.92 12.92
C LEU A 24 18.85 14.08 11.70
N VAL A 25 19.09 15.14 10.92
CA VAL A 25 18.49 15.34 9.61
C VAL A 25 19.61 15.27 8.59
N VAL A 26 19.57 14.27 7.72
CA VAL A 26 20.56 14.06 6.66
C VAL A 26 19.87 14.31 5.34
N VAL A 27 20.47 15.18 4.52
CA VAL A 27 19.97 15.50 3.19
C VAL A 27 20.95 14.94 2.17
N HIS A 28 20.44 14.19 1.20
CA HIS A 28 21.20 13.75 0.04
C HIS A 28 20.39 14.01 -1.22
N HIS A 29 21.09 14.11 -2.35
CA HIS A 29 20.46 14.26 -3.66
C HIS A 29 20.39 12.90 -4.34
N SER A 30 19.19 12.49 -4.77
CA SER A 30 18.94 11.25 -5.53
C SER A 30 19.81 11.11 -6.79
N ASP A 31 20.08 12.24 -7.43
CA ASP A 31 20.72 12.30 -8.75
C ASP A 31 22.26 12.17 -8.64
N ILE A 32 22.80 12.27 -7.42
CA ILE A 32 24.22 12.12 -7.15
C ILE A 32 24.44 10.71 -6.59
N GLN A 33 24.77 9.78 -7.48
CA GLN A 33 25.12 8.41 -7.08
C GLN A 33 26.65 8.28 -6.92
N PRO A 34 27.18 8.22 -5.69
CA PRO A 34 28.60 7.98 -5.49
C PRO A 34 28.96 6.54 -5.93
N THR A 35 30.19 6.36 -6.39
CA THR A 35 30.71 5.06 -6.82
C THR A 35 30.64 4.05 -5.67
N THR A 36 29.87 2.98 -5.87
CA THR A 36 29.68 1.93 -4.86
C THR A 36 30.64 0.77 -5.14
N PRO A 37 31.43 0.32 -4.14
CA PRO A 37 32.29 -0.86 -4.29
C PRO A 37 31.50 -2.14 -4.50
N PRO A 38 32.07 -3.14 -5.20
CA PRO A 38 31.47 -4.45 -5.31
C PRO A 38 31.34 -5.10 -3.93
N GLY A 39 30.15 -5.63 -3.62
CA GLY A 39 29.86 -6.33 -2.36
C GLY A 39 29.39 -5.46 -1.20
N LEU A 40 29.29 -4.14 -1.37
CA LEU A 40 28.68 -3.23 -0.39
C LEU A 40 27.42 -2.58 -0.97
N PRO A 41 26.39 -2.30 -0.13
CA PRO A 41 25.20 -1.58 -0.58
C PRO A 41 25.54 -0.12 -0.92
N ALA A 42 24.68 0.53 -1.71
CA ALA A 42 24.82 1.95 -1.99
C ALA A 42 24.64 2.76 -0.69
N ILE A 43 25.23 3.97 -0.65
CA ILE A 43 25.10 4.83 0.53
C ILE A 43 23.63 5.22 0.76
N SER A 44 22.84 5.39 -0.31
CA SER A 44 21.40 5.64 -0.23
C SER A 44 20.71 4.53 0.55
N ASP A 45 20.97 3.27 0.18
CA ASP A 45 20.34 2.12 0.81
C ASP A 45 20.74 1.99 2.28
N ALA A 46 21.97 2.36 2.62
CA ALA A 46 22.45 2.39 3.99
C ALA A 46 21.79 3.50 4.81
N LEU A 47 21.63 4.70 4.23
CA LEU A 47 20.91 5.82 4.87
C LEU A 47 19.43 5.48 5.05
N ASP A 48 18.81 4.89 4.03
CA ASP A 48 17.42 4.44 4.08
C ASP A 48 17.24 3.42 5.20
N ARG A 49 18.14 2.44 5.35
CA ARG A 49 18.07 1.45 6.45
C ARG A 49 18.22 2.07 7.84
N LEU A 50 19.01 3.13 7.98
CA LEU A 50 19.19 3.82 9.27
C LEU A 50 18.07 4.82 9.57
N ALA A 51 17.36 5.30 8.56
CA ALA A 51 16.35 6.32 8.71
C ALA A 51 15.09 5.80 9.43
N SER A 52 14.64 6.55 10.44
CA SER A 52 13.32 6.35 11.06
C SER A 52 12.21 7.06 10.29
N VAL A 53 12.55 8.16 9.61
CA VAL A 53 11.64 8.93 8.77
C VAL A 53 12.37 9.27 7.49
N ILE A 54 11.75 8.97 6.35
CA ILE A 54 12.28 9.31 5.03
C ILE A 54 11.35 10.36 4.42
N ILE A 55 11.92 11.48 3.99
CA ILE A 55 11.18 12.55 3.33
C ILE A 55 11.76 12.72 1.93
N THR A 56 11.00 12.28 0.92
CA THR A 56 11.37 12.41 -0.49
C THR A 56 10.69 13.63 -1.07
N ILE A 57 11.49 14.57 -1.57
CA ILE A 57 11.02 15.81 -2.18
C ILE A 57 11.01 15.63 -3.69
N GLU A 58 9.82 15.75 -4.30
CA GLU A 58 9.62 15.68 -5.74
C GLU A 58 9.10 17.00 -6.27
N ALA A 59 9.58 17.42 -7.44
CA ALA A 59 9.02 18.58 -8.14
C ALA A 59 7.56 18.31 -8.53
N LEU A 60 6.71 19.34 -8.47
CA LEU A 60 5.33 19.22 -8.92
C LEU A 60 5.31 18.97 -10.42
N LYS A 61 4.92 17.76 -10.83
CA LYS A 61 4.80 17.42 -12.25
C LYS A 61 3.67 18.21 -12.88
N GLU A 62 3.93 18.84 -14.01
CA GLU A 62 2.85 19.32 -14.87
C GLU A 62 2.10 18.13 -15.43
N ARG A 63 0.77 18.17 -15.35
CA ARG A 63 -0.08 17.19 -16.01
C ARG A 63 0.12 17.37 -17.52
N THR A 64 0.90 16.48 -18.13
CA THR A 64 1.12 16.56 -19.57
C THR A 64 -0.11 16.06 -20.32
N TYR A 65 -0.33 16.58 -21.52
CA TYR A 65 -1.39 16.10 -22.42
C TYR A 65 -1.33 14.58 -22.60
N TYR A 66 -0.12 14.02 -22.65
CA TYR A 66 0.14 12.60 -22.78
C TYR A 66 -0.32 11.79 -21.57
N GLU A 67 -0.08 12.27 -20.35
CA GLU A 67 -0.52 11.60 -19.13
C GLU A 67 -2.04 11.54 -19.03
N THR A 68 -2.71 12.61 -19.49
CA THR A 68 -4.17 12.67 -19.57
C THR A 68 -4.74 11.72 -20.63
N GLN A 69 -4.09 11.64 -21.80
CA GLN A 69 -4.45 10.66 -22.83
C GLN A 69 -4.17 9.22 -22.40
N ALA A 70 -3.07 8.96 -21.70
CA ALA A 70 -2.72 7.64 -21.19
C ALA A 70 -3.74 7.16 -20.15
N LEU A 71 -4.18 8.04 -19.23
CA LEU A 71 -5.26 7.73 -18.29
C LEU A 71 -6.59 7.42 -19.01
N LEU A 72 -6.88 8.11 -20.11
CA LEU A 72 -8.13 7.93 -20.87
C LEU A 72 -8.12 6.68 -21.76
N THR A 73 -6.96 6.35 -22.34
CA THR A 73 -6.85 5.34 -23.41
C THR A 73 -6.15 4.05 -22.96
N GLY A 74 -5.49 4.05 -21.80
CA GLY A 74 -4.65 2.96 -21.32
C GLY A 74 -3.35 2.78 -22.12
N PHE A 75 -3.12 3.57 -23.16
CA PHE A 75 -1.92 3.51 -23.98
C PHE A 75 -0.86 4.46 -23.42
N ILE A 76 0.27 3.90 -22.98
CA ILE A 76 1.44 4.67 -22.55
C ILE A 76 2.36 4.77 -23.77
N PRO A 77 2.41 5.91 -24.48
CA PRO A 77 3.34 6.07 -25.58
C PRO A 77 4.77 5.94 -25.05
N GLN A 78 5.57 5.08 -25.69
CA GLN A 78 6.98 4.95 -25.35
C GLN A 78 7.67 6.27 -25.67
N GLU A 79 8.26 6.93 -24.66
CA GLU A 79 8.90 8.23 -24.83
C GLU A 79 10.09 8.09 -25.79
N ALA A 80 9.91 8.52 -27.05
CA ALA A 80 10.96 8.51 -28.06
C ALA A 80 12.02 9.60 -27.82
N PHE A 81 11.72 10.59 -26.97
CA PHE A 81 12.57 11.74 -26.68
C PHE A 81 12.43 12.14 -25.21
N SER A 82 13.55 12.48 -24.56
CA SER A 82 13.53 13.11 -23.24
C SER A 82 13.19 14.59 -23.39
N TYR A 83 12.21 15.06 -22.61
CA TYR A 83 11.86 16.47 -22.55
C TYR A 83 12.51 17.10 -21.32
N LEU A 84 13.18 18.24 -21.52
CA LEU A 84 13.60 19.09 -20.40
C LEU A 84 12.36 19.85 -19.92
N THR A 85 11.82 19.46 -18.76
CA THR A 85 10.75 20.22 -18.11
C THR A 85 11.35 21.50 -17.52
N THR A 86 11.11 22.63 -18.19
CA THR A 86 11.60 23.96 -17.76
C THR A 86 10.92 24.48 -16.49
N THR A 87 9.82 23.85 -16.08
CA THR A 87 9.04 24.20 -14.89
C THR A 87 9.31 23.30 -13.69
N SER A 88 9.99 22.15 -13.90
CA SER A 88 10.54 21.35 -12.81
C SER A 88 11.61 22.17 -12.11
N ASN A 89 11.45 22.40 -10.79
CA ASN A 89 12.28 23.25 -9.92
C ASN A 89 11.82 24.72 -9.73
N GLN A 90 10.61 25.10 -10.16
CA GLN A 90 10.05 26.38 -9.72
C GLN A 90 9.60 26.31 -8.25
N VAL A 91 10.38 26.94 -7.36
CA VAL A 91 10.12 26.95 -5.90
C VAL A 91 8.76 27.57 -5.56
N ASP A 92 8.32 28.56 -6.33
CA ASP A 92 7.03 29.25 -6.14
C ASP A 92 5.83 28.34 -6.46
N ARG A 93 6.01 27.40 -7.40
CA ARG A 93 4.99 26.39 -7.74
C ARG A 93 4.93 25.26 -6.72
N GLY A 94 6.01 25.09 -5.96
CA GLY A 94 6.11 24.06 -4.96
C GLY A 94 6.42 22.67 -5.50
N GLY A 95 6.24 21.69 -4.63
CA GLY A 95 6.49 20.29 -4.88
C GLY A 95 5.66 19.38 -3.98
N ILE A 96 5.93 18.08 -4.08
CA ILE A 96 5.31 17.05 -3.26
C ILE A 96 6.38 16.47 -2.35
N ALA A 97 6.09 16.40 -1.05
CA ALA A 97 6.87 15.69 -0.05
C ALA A 97 6.18 14.37 0.27
N LYS A 98 6.81 13.26 -0.10
CA LYS A 98 6.39 11.92 0.31
C LYS A 98 7.14 11.56 1.58
N ILE A 99 6.39 11.20 2.62
CA ILE A 99 6.90 10.94 3.95
C ILE A 99 6.63 9.47 4.27
N GLU A 100 7.68 8.77 4.66
CA GLU A 100 7.62 7.39 5.13
C GLU A 100 8.01 7.37 6.61
N TRP A 101 7.05 7.06 7.46
CA TRP A 101 7.22 6.92 8.90
C TRP A 101 7.47 5.45 9.27
N ARG A 102 8.65 5.13 9.78
CA ARG A 102 8.99 3.77 10.24
C ARG A 102 8.89 3.68 11.76
N ARG A 103 7.91 2.93 12.25
CA ARG A 103 7.72 2.72 13.69
C ARG A 103 8.66 1.63 14.22
N LYS A 104 8.95 1.68 15.52
CA LYS A 104 9.74 0.65 16.21
C LYS A 104 9.12 -0.75 16.12
N SER A 105 7.81 -0.85 15.89
CA SER A 105 7.09 -2.10 15.67
C SER A 105 7.34 -2.73 14.29
N GLY A 106 8.01 -2.02 13.38
CA GLY A 106 8.16 -2.43 11.98
C GLY A 106 7.04 -1.97 11.05
N LYS A 107 5.92 -1.45 11.58
CA LYS A 107 4.86 -0.84 10.75
C LYS A 107 5.39 0.42 10.06
N VAL A 108 5.14 0.51 8.76
CA VAL A 108 5.48 1.67 7.93
C VAL A 108 4.18 2.42 7.58
N GLN A 109 4.16 3.73 7.81
CA GLN A 109 3.03 4.60 7.47
C GLN A 109 3.48 5.61 6.42
N TYR A 110 2.65 5.83 5.40
CA TYR A 110 2.93 6.75 4.31
C TYR A 110 2.04 7.98 4.41
N GLU A 111 2.62 9.13 4.12
CA GLU A 111 1.93 10.41 4.07
C GLU A 111 2.46 11.22 2.89
N SER A 112 1.60 11.99 2.23
CA SER A 112 2.00 12.82 1.09
C SER A 112 1.44 14.22 1.25
N ASN A 113 2.33 15.21 1.29
CA ASN A 113 1.97 16.61 1.46
C ASN A 113 2.50 17.44 0.29
N GLY A 114 1.71 18.40 -0.16
CA GLY A 114 2.18 19.46 -1.04
C GLY A 114 2.88 20.56 -0.24
N PHE A 115 3.90 21.18 -0.82
CA PHE A 115 4.54 22.36 -0.24
C PHE A 115 4.79 23.41 -1.32
N TYR A 116 4.69 24.69 -0.99
CA TYR A 116 5.08 25.80 -1.87
C TYR A 116 5.57 26.98 -1.05
N LEU A 117 6.28 27.91 -1.70
CA LEU A 117 6.76 29.12 -1.05
C LEU A 117 5.84 30.29 -1.38
N GLU A 118 5.27 30.92 -0.37
CA GLU A 118 4.44 32.12 -0.52
C GLU A 118 5.11 33.29 0.20
N SER A 119 5.53 34.31 -0.55
CA SER A 119 6.19 35.51 0.01
C SER A 119 7.38 35.18 0.93
N GLY A 120 8.12 34.11 0.63
CA GLY A 120 9.27 33.65 1.42
C GLY A 120 8.92 32.75 2.62
N SER A 121 7.64 32.45 2.85
CA SER A 121 7.19 31.51 3.88
C SER A 121 6.84 30.15 3.27
N LEU A 122 7.26 29.06 3.93
CA LEU A 122 6.93 27.70 3.53
C LEU A 122 5.49 27.38 3.91
N MET A 123 4.66 27.08 2.92
CA MET A 123 3.28 26.64 3.10
C MET A 123 3.21 25.14 2.84
N VAL A 124 2.63 24.38 3.77
CA VAL A 124 2.36 22.94 3.62
C VAL A 124 0.85 22.75 3.47
N VAL A 125 0.45 22.03 2.44
CA VAL A 125 -0.94 21.77 2.08
C VAL A 125 -1.14 20.29 1.76
N PRO A 126 -2.37 19.77 1.79
CA PRO A 126 -2.65 18.44 1.29
C PRO A 126 -2.21 18.31 -0.19
N ALA A 127 -1.62 17.18 -0.55
CA ALA A 127 -1.05 16.97 -1.90
C ALA A 127 -2.09 17.11 -3.02
N GLU A 128 -3.37 16.86 -2.71
CA GLU A 128 -4.51 16.99 -3.63
C GLU A 128 -4.68 18.43 -4.13
N ARG A 129 -4.37 19.42 -3.28
CA ARG A 129 -4.50 20.84 -3.65
C ARG A 129 -3.55 21.25 -4.76
N LEU A 130 -2.37 20.63 -4.84
CA LEU A 130 -1.37 20.92 -5.88
C LEU A 130 -1.50 20.02 -7.10
N THR A 131 -1.93 18.77 -6.92
CA THR A 131 -2.05 17.80 -8.01
C THR A 131 -3.39 17.85 -8.74
N GLY A 132 -4.42 18.42 -8.11
CA GLY A 132 -5.78 18.44 -8.66
C GLY A 132 -6.41 17.04 -8.76
N LEU A 133 -5.85 16.06 -8.06
CA LEU A 133 -6.42 14.73 -7.90
C LEU A 133 -7.23 14.71 -6.60
N GLU A 134 -8.51 14.35 -6.67
CA GLU A 134 -9.26 14.03 -5.46
C GLU A 134 -8.66 12.77 -4.84
N ALA A 135 -8.31 12.82 -3.56
CA ALA A 135 -7.84 11.65 -2.84
C ALA A 135 -8.93 10.57 -2.90
N LYS A 136 -8.58 9.42 -3.47
CA LYS A 136 -9.26 8.19 -3.09
C LYS A 136 -8.86 8.00 -1.62
N LYS A 137 -9.75 8.35 -0.69
CA LYS A 137 -9.57 8.03 0.72
C LYS A 137 -9.28 6.53 0.77
N VAL A 138 -8.06 6.19 1.16
CA VAL A 138 -7.78 4.86 1.68
C VAL A 138 -8.29 4.98 3.11
N ASP A 139 -9.51 4.49 3.33
CA ASP A 139 -10.15 4.54 4.64
C ASP A 139 -9.32 3.68 5.60
N ASP A 140 -8.43 4.33 6.37
CA ASP A 140 -8.04 3.85 7.70
C ASP A 140 -9.29 4.04 8.58
N ALA A 141 -10.18 3.05 8.56
CA ALA A 141 -11.38 3.03 9.37
C ALA A 141 -11.03 2.61 10.80
N GLU A 142 -11.02 3.58 11.72
CA GLU A 142 -11.36 3.37 13.13
C GLU A 142 -12.47 4.37 13.52
N GLU A 143 -13.68 3.81 13.46
CA GLU A 143 -14.86 3.96 14.33
C GLU A 143 -15.66 5.28 14.50
N THR A 144 -16.97 5.03 14.60
CA THR A 144 -18.09 5.84 15.12
C THR A 144 -18.76 6.86 14.19
N SER A 145 -19.80 6.42 13.47
CA SER A 145 -21.20 6.77 13.79
C SER A 145 -22.17 6.26 12.71
N GLU A 146 -23.06 5.38 13.15
CA GLU A 146 -24.39 5.03 12.64
C GLU A 146 -24.91 5.78 11.40
N GLU A 147 -24.84 5.09 10.26
CA GLU A 147 -25.85 5.04 9.18
C GLU A 147 -25.25 4.09 8.15
N GLN A 148 -25.58 2.79 8.21
CA GLN A 148 -25.09 1.80 7.25
C GLN A 148 -25.51 2.24 5.83
N PRO A 149 -24.59 2.69 4.96
CA PRO A 149 -24.91 2.73 3.54
C PRO A 149 -24.83 1.28 3.08
N ASP A 150 -25.88 0.77 2.43
CA ASP A 150 -25.92 -0.59 1.86
C ASP A 150 -24.61 -0.89 1.10
N VAL A 151 -23.64 -1.54 1.76
CA VAL A 151 -22.30 -1.83 1.22
C VAL A 151 -22.42 -2.68 -0.06
N ILE A 152 -23.50 -3.45 -0.12
CA ILE A 152 -23.91 -4.30 -1.24
C ILE A 152 -24.23 -3.47 -2.51
N SER A 153 -24.66 -2.20 -2.37
CA SER A 153 -25.06 -1.35 -3.50
C SER A 153 -23.90 -0.76 -4.30
N ASN A 154 -22.71 -0.68 -3.71
CA ASN A 154 -21.49 -0.11 -4.33
C ASN A 154 -20.59 -1.16 -5.01
N LEU A 155 -21.04 -2.41 -5.11
CA LEU A 155 -20.27 -3.45 -5.77
C LEU A 155 -20.39 -3.37 -7.29
N SER A 156 -19.28 -3.56 -8.00
CA SER A 156 -19.26 -3.64 -9.47
C SER A 156 -19.89 -4.93 -10.02
N PHE A 157 -20.35 -5.81 -9.14
CA PHE A 157 -20.98 -7.09 -9.43
C PHE A 157 -22.13 -7.36 -8.46
N ASN A 158 -23.13 -8.10 -8.93
CA ASN A 158 -24.32 -8.43 -8.13
C ASN A 158 -24.06 -9.66 -7.27
N LEU A 159 -24.21 -9.52 -5.95
CA LEU A 159 -24.14 -10.64 -4.99
C LEU A 159 -25.44 -11.44 -4.90
N SER A 160 -26.56 -10.88 -5.38
CA SER A 160 -27.86 -11.54 -5.39
C SER A 160 -28.05 -12.36 -6.67
N LEU A 161 -28.56 -13.58 -6.52
CA LEU A 161 -28.97 -14.39 -7.67
C LEU A 161 -30.30 -13.87 -8.24
N THR A 162 -30.40 -13.82 -9.56
CA THR A 162 -31.71 -13.65 -10.21
C THR A 162 -32.56 -14.91 -10.03
N ASP A 163 -33.88 -14.79 -10.14
CA ASP A 163 -34.78 -15.95 -10.04
C ASP A 163 -34.45 -17.07 -11.04
N GLU A 164 -33.93 -16.71 -12.22
CA GLU A 164 -33.47 -17.66 -13.23
C GLU A 164 -32.21 -18.39 -12.77
N GLN A 165 -31.22 -17.67 -12.23
CA GLN A 165 -29.98 -18.25 -11.71
C GLN A 165 -30.24 -19.15 -10.50
N ARG A 166 -31.18 -18.75 -9.62
CA ARG A 166 -31.58 -19.57 -8.47
C ARG A 166 -32.22 -20.90 -8.92
N LYS A 167 -33.15 -20.85 -9.87
CA LYS A 167 -33.76 -22.07 -10.44
C LYS A 167 -32.71 -22.95 -11.13
N ALA A 168 -31.77 -22.34 -11.86
CA ALA A 168 -30.67 -23.08 -12.48
C ALA A 168 -29.81 -23.79 -11.42
N LYS A 169 -29.40 -23.09 -10.36
CA LYS A 169 -28.65 -23.66 -9.23
C LYS A 169 -29.38 -24.83 -8.57
N GLU A 170 -30.69 -24.69 -8.33
CA GLU A 170 -31.51 -25.75 -7.73
C GLU A 170 -31.68 -26.96 -8.64
N SER A 171 -31.65 -26.77 -9.97
CA SER A 171 -31.78 -27.85 -10.95
C SER A 171 -30.49 -28.64 -11.23
N ILE A 172 -29.34 -28.14 -10.76
CA ILE A 172 -28.04 -28.80 -10.98
C ILE A 172 -27.95 -30.06 -10.11
N VAL A 173 -27.82 -31.20 -10.78
CA VAL A 173 -27.59 -32.49 -10.10
C VAL A 173 -26.10 -32.61 -9.77
N LEU A 174 -25.78 -32.58 -8.47
CA LEU A 174 -24.41 -32.80 -8.01
C LEU A 174 -23.98 -34.26 -8.27
N PRO A 175 -22.91 -34.50 -9.06
CA PRO A 175 -22.33 -35.82 -9.16
C PRO A 175 -21.86 -36.23 -7.75
N TYR A 176 -22.11 -37.47 -7.33
CA TYR A 176 -21.79 -38.05 -6.00
C TYR A 176 -22.77 -37.84 -4.83
N MET A 177 -23.73 -36.90 -4.87
CA MET A 177 -24.75 -36.84 -3.80
C MET A 177 -25.62 -38.10 -3.70
N LYS A 178 -25.82 -38.80 -4.82
CA LYS A 178 -26.54 -40.09 -4.84
C LYS A 178 -25.76 -41.19 -4.11
N ALA A 179 -24.43 -41.18 -4.20
CA ALA A 179 -23.57 -42.15 -3.51
C ALA A 179 -23.62 -41.94 -1.99
N GLN A 180 -23.76 -40.69 -1.54
CA GLN A 180 -23.92 -40.36 -0.12
C GLN A 180 -25.29 -40.82 0.43
N ARG A 181 -26.39 -40.65 -0.34
CA ARG A 181 -27.72 -41.16 0.07
C ARG A 181 -27.83 -42.68 0.07
N THR A 182 -27.15 -43.39 -0.83
CA THR A 182 -27.16 -44.86 -0.81
C THR A 182 -26.42 -45.42 0.41
N VAL A 183 -25.38 -44.72 0.89
CA VAL A 183 -24.66 -45.08 2.12
C VAL A 183 -25.54 -44.89 3.37
N GLU A 184 -26.53 -44.00 3.35
CA GLU A 184 -27.46 -43.82 4.47
C GLU A 184 -28.52 -44.92 4.58
N VAL A 185 -28.87 -45.60 3.47
CA VAL A 185 -29.86 -46.69 3.45
C VAL A 185 -29.21 -48.04 3.80
N GLU A 186 -27.92 -48.22 3.51
CA GLU A 186 -27.13 -49.38 3.90
C GLU A 186 -26.33 -49.11 5.18
N LYS A 187 -27.01 -48.60 6.20
CA LYS A 187 -26.42 -48.29 7.51
C LYS A 187 -26.24 -49.53 8.39
N GLU A 188 -25.83 -50.65 7.81
CA GLU A 188 -25.20 -51.74 8.54
C GLU A 188 -24.04 -52.27 7.68
N ILE A 189 -22.82 -51.97 8.11
CA ILE A 189 -21.55 -52.56 7.64
C ILE A 189 -20.95 -51.89 6.38
N SER A 190 -20.26 -50.76 6.57
CA SER A 190 -18.81 -50.64 6.29
C SER A 190 -18.36 -49.17 6.27
N ASN A 191 -17.35 -48.88 7.09
CA ASN A 191 -16.51 -47.67 7.14
C ASN A 191 -16.75 -46.60 6.06
N SER A 192 -17.78 -45.77 6.21
CA SER A 192 -17.84 -44.47 5.54
C SER A 192 -16.82 -43.55 6.21
N GLY A 193 -16.05 -42.82 5.41
CA GLY A 193 -15.00 -41.90 5.86
C GLY A 193 -15.55 -40.76 6.71
N ASN A 194 -15.85 -41.06 7.97
CA ASN A 194 -16.16 -40.06 8.96
C ASN A 194 -14.84 -39.36 9.28
N ILE A 195 -14.71 -38.13 8.81
CA ILE A 195 -13.60 -37.26 9.19
C ILE A 195 -13.87 -36.88 10.64
N TYR A 196 -13.18 -37.56 11.56
CA TYR A 196 -13.19 -37.22 12.97
C TYR A 196 -12.03 -36.24 13.20
N TYR A 197 -12.37 -35.00 13.51
CA TYR A 197 -11.41 -33.97 13.85
C TYR A 197 -11.40 -33.79 15.38
N GLU A 198 -10.22 -33.90 15.97
CA GLU A 198 -9.96 -33.55 17.37
C GLU A 198 -9.21 -32.21 17.36
N PRO A 199 -9.77 -31.12 17.92
CA PRO A 199 -9.08 -29.84 18.04
C PRO A 199 -7.81 -30.00 18.89
N ASP A 200 -6.68 -29.46 18.43
CA ASP A 200 -5.44 -29.44 19.18
C ASP A 200 -5.17 -28.06 19.81
N ALA A 201 -4.13 -27.96 20.64
CA ALA A 201 -3.82 -26.72 21.37
C ALA A 201 -3.28 -25.58 20.47
N ALA A 202 -3.06 -25.84 19.19
CA ALA A 202 -2.71 -24.85 18.18
C ALA A 202 -3.91 -24.46 17.30
N ASP A 203 -5.08 -25.07 17.53
CA ASP A 203 -6.35 -24.65 16.98
C ASP A 203 -6.82 -23.42 17.78
N ASP A 204 -6.22 -22.29 17.45
CA ASP A 204 -6.63 -20.97 17.91
C ASP A 204 -8.00 -20.66 17.32
N PHE A 205 -9.05 -21.09 18.03
CA PHE A 205 -10.28 -20.31 18.07
C PHE A 205 -9.86 -18.92 18.53
N ASP A 206 -9.58 -18.03 17.59
CA ASP A 206 -9.42 -16.63 17.89
C ASP A 206 -10.77 -16.14 18.44
N ASP A 207 -10.75 -15.47 19.59
CA ASP A 207 -11.95 -14.87 20.19
C ASP A 207 -12.49 -13.69 19.34
N GLU A 208 -11.96 -13.51 18.13
CA GLU A 208 -12.26 -12.45 17.17
C GLU A 208 -12.98 -13.11 15.99
N ASP A 209 -14.13 -13.75 16.26
CA ASP A 209 -14.99 -14.35 15.23
C ASP A 209 -15.35 -13.25 14.22
N PRO A 210 -14.83 -13.31 12.97
CA PRO A 210 -15.11 -12.30 11.97
C PRO A 210 -16.55 -12.40 11.43
N ASP A 211 -17.36 -13.33 11.96
CA ASP A 211 -18.79 -13.45 11.69
C ASP A 211 -19.65 -12.78 12.79
N ASP A 212 -19.08 -12.35 13.94
CA ASP A 212 -19.84 -11.73 15.05
C ASP A 212 -20.40 -10.33 14.68
N ASP A 213 -19.91 -9.72 13.61
CA ASP A 213 -20.44 -8.51 12.98
C ASP A 213 -21.29 -8.78 11.72
N LEU A 214 -21.52 -10.05 11.36
CA LEU A 214 -22.25 -10.47 10.14
C LEU A 214 -23.76 -10.72 10.34
N ASP A 215 -24.31 -10.49 11.53
CA ASP A 215 -25.76 -10.46 11.72
C ASP A 215 -26.36 -9.13 11.21
N LEU A 216 -26.61 -9.08 9.89
CA LEU A 216 -27.41 -8.09 9.16
C LEU A 216 -28.83 -8.62 8.85
#